data_AF-A0A264YAH0-F1
#
_entry.id   AF-A0A264YAH0-F1
#
_cell.length_a   1.000
_cell.length_b   1.000
_cell.length_c   1.000
_cell.angle_alpha   90.00
_cell.angle_beta   90.00
_cell.angle_gamma   90.00
#
_symmetry.space_group_name_H-M   'P 1'
#
loop_
_entity.id
_entity.type
_entity.pdbx_description
1 polymer ?
#
loop_
_entity_poly.entity_id
_entity_poly.type
_entity_poly.pdbx_seq_one_letter_code
_entity_poly.pdbx_strand_id
1 'polypeptide(L)'
;MKKETRENLQVGSALGMLALGMALTVAGFIVSPLGEIHESVLGLFAECLIYAGSIFGVAIYAHNKYAEIKTYVEERVGAERN
;
A
#
# COMPACT_ATOMS: atom_id res chain seq x y z
N MET A 1 -6.46 12.00 -16.83
CA MET A 1 -7.00 11.02 -15.85
C MET A 1 -7.12 11.70 -14.49
N LYS A 2 -8.26 11.55 -13.79
CA LYS A 2 -8.48 12.15 -12.46
C LYS A 2 -7.44 11.63 -11.46
N LYS A 3 -6.95 12.52 -10.59
CA LYS A 3 -5.87 12.26 -9.61
C LYS A 3 -6.22 11.08 -8.68
N GLU A 4 -7.50 11.00 -8.29
CA GLU A 4 -8.10 9.95 -7.46
C GLU A 4 -7.99 8.54 -8.09
N THR A 5 -8.15 8.43 -9.43
CA THR A 5 -8.03 7.15 -10.13
C THR A 5 -6.61 6.59 -10.07
N ARG A 6 -5.58 7.45 -10.00
CA ARG A 6 -4.18 7.02 -9.92
C ARG A 6 -3.83 6.50 -8.53
N GLU A 7 -4.48 7.02 -7.49
CA GLU A 7 -4.26 6.64 -6.10
C GLU A 7 -4.97 5.31 -5.81
N ASN A 8 -6.23 5.17 -6.22
CA ASN A 8 -6.95 3.89 -6.15
C ASN A 8 -6.26 2.79 -6.96
N LEU A 9 -5.64 3.12 -8.11
CA LEU A 9 -4.89 2.15 -8.90
C LEU A 9 -3.62 1.68 -8.16
N GLN A 10 -2.91 2.58 -7.48
CA GLN A 10 -1.71 2.24 -6.70
C GLN A 10 -2.05 1.36 -5.49
N VAL A 11 -3.11 1.72 -4.76
CA VAL A 11 -3.61 0.93 -3.63
C VAL A 11 -4.10 -0.44 -4.14
N GLY A 12 -4.82 -0.46 -5.26
CA GLY A 12 -5.29 -1.68 -5.90
C GLY A 12 -4.15 -2.58 -6.40
N SER A 13 -3.10 -2.00 -6.99
CA SER A 13 -1.93 -2.76 -7.45
C SER A 13 -1.11 -3.32 -6.27
N ALA A 14 -0.97 -2.56 -5.18
CA ALA A 14 -0.34 -3.04 -3.95
C ALA A 14 -1.10 -4.24 -3.36
N LEU A 15 -2.42 -4.13 -3.27
CA LEU A 15 -3.26 -5.23 -2.78
C LEU A 15 -3.19 -6.47 -3.68
N GLY A 16 -3.19 -6.27 -5.00
CA GLY A 16 -3.02 -7.35 -5.98
C GLY A 16 -1.67 -8.07 -5.84
N MET A 17 -0.57 -7.31 -5.70
CA MET A 17 0.75 -7.90 -5.47
C MET A 17 0.85 -8.67 -4.15
N LEU A 18 0.24 -8.17 -3.07
CA LEU A 18 0.19 -8.90 -1.79
C LEU A 18 -0.57 -10.21 -1.91
N ALA A 19 -1.72 -10.20 -2.58
CA ALA A 19 -2.52 -11.41 -2.80
C ALA A 19 -1.75 -12.44 -3.63
N LEU A 20 -1.06 -12.01 -4.69
CA LEU A 20 -0.22 -12.87 -5.53
C LEU A 20 0.98 -13.43 -4.76
N GLY A 21 1.67 -12.61 -3.97
CA GLY A 21 2.79 -13.04 -3.13
C GLY A 21 2.35 -14.10 -2.11
N MET A 22 1.23 -13.86 -1.43
CA MET A 22 0.64 -14.82 -0.49
C MET A 22 0.25 -16.14 -1.17
N ALA A 23 -0.38 -16.06 -2.34
CA ALA A 23 -0.75 -17.25 -3.12
C ALA A 23 0.49 -18.06 -3.55
N LEU A 24 1.57 -17.39 -3.97
CA LEU A 24 2.85 -18.02 -4.31
C LEU A 24 3.51 -18.68 -3.09
N THR A 25 3.50 -18.04 -1.93
CA THR A 25 4.01 -18.63 -0.69
C THR A 25 3.21 -19.89 -0.32
N VAL A 26 1.88 -19.84 -0.39
CA VAL A 26 1.02 -21.00 -0.14
C VAL A 26 1.27 -22.11 -1.17
N ALA A 27 1.41 -21.78 -2.45
CA ALA A 27 1.74 -22.74 -3.49
C ALA A 27 3.12 -23.41 -3.25
N GLY A 28 4.09 -22.67 -2.71
CA GLY A 28 5.40 -23.19 -2.31
C GLY A 28 5.33 -24.27 -1.23
N PHE A 29 4.29 -24.29 -0.39
CA PHE A 29 4.06 -25.37 0.56
C PHE A 29 3.41 -26.62 -0.05
N ILE A 30 2.74 -26.48 -1.19
CA ILE A 30 1.95 -27.54 -1.85
C ILE A 30 2.72 -28.20 -3.00
N VAL A 31 3.73 -27.52 -3.56
CA VAL A 31 4.62 -28.05 -4.61
C VAL A 31 5.83 -28.77 -3.99
N SER A 32 6.21 -29.91 -4.56
CA SER A 32 7.40 -30.66 -4.15
C SER A 32 8.69 -29.85 -4.32
N PRO A 33 9.62 -29.83 -3.35
CA PRO A 33 9.65 -30.60 -2.08
C PRO A 33 8.69 -30.05 -1.01
N LEU A 34 7.80 -30.92 -0.52
CA LEU A 34 6.79 -30.56 0.46
C LEU A 34 7.42 -30.21 1.81
N GLY A 35 7.10 -29.02 2.33
CA GLY A 35 7.59 -28.55 3.62
C GLY A 35 8.86 -27.71 3.58
N GLU A 36 9.46 -27.50 2.40
CA GLU A 36 10.61 -26.61 2.23
C GLU A 36 10.22 -25.39 1.38
N ILE A 37 10.22 -24.20 2.00
CA ILE A 37 10.05 -22.96 1.25
C ILE A 37 11.43 -22.53 0.76
N HIS A 38 11.59 -22.46 -0.56
CA HIS A 38 12.80 -21.90 -1.16
C HIS A 38 12.97 -20.43 -0.75
N GLU A 39 14.21 -20.07 -0.41
CA GLU A 39 14.60 -18.69 -0.04
C GLU A 39 14.16 -17.67 -1.11
N SER A 40 14.22 -18.05 -2.38
CA SER A 40 13.76 -17.19 -3.49
C SER A 40 12.28 -16.82 -3.42
N VAL A 41 11.41 -17.73 -2.93
CA VAL A 41 9.97 -17.46 -2.78
C VAL A 41 9.72 -16.51 -1.61
N LEU A 42 10.42 -16.73 -0.50
CA LEU A 42 10.35 -15.84 0.66
C LEU A 42 10.91 -14.46 0.35
N GLY A 43 12.00 -14.39 -0.42
CA GLY A 43 12.60 -13.15 -0.92
C GLY A 43 11.65 -12.36 -1.82
N LEU A 44 11.03 -13.03 -2.81
CA LEU A 44 10.02 -12.39 -3.66
C LEU A 44 8.83 -11.87 -2.84
N PHE A 45 8.36 -12.66 -1.87
CA PHE A 45 7.28 -12.23 -0.98
C PHE A 45 7.69 -11.01 -0.13
N ALA A 46 8.93 -10.97 0.37
CA ALA A 46 9.46 -9.82 1.09
C ALA A 46 9.49 -8.56 0.21
N GLU A 47 9.89 -8.66 -1.06
CA GLU A 47 9.84 -7.53 -1.99
C GLU A 47 8.40 -7.05 -2.24
N CYS A 48 7.43 -7.97 -2.36
CA CYS A 48 6.01 -7.61 -2.44
C CYS A 48 5.54 -6.84 -1.19
N LEU A 49 5.98 -7.25 0.01
CA LEU A 49 5.68 -6.56 1.26
C LEU A 49 6.30 -5.15 1.31
N ILE A 50 7.56 -5.01 0.90
CA ILE A 50 8.24 -3.70 0.85
C ILE A 50 7.55 -2.76 -0.13
N TYR A 51 7.18 -3.26 -1.31
CA TYR A 51 6.46 -2.47 -2.31
C TYR A 51 5.10 -2.00 -1.79
N ALA A 52 4.29 -2.92 -1.26
CA ALA A 52 2.97 -2.59 -0.73
C ALA A 52 3.06 -1.65 0.49
N GLY A 53 3.99 -1.91 1.41
CA GLY A 53 4.25 -1.05 2.56
C GLY A 53 4.65 0.37 2.16
N SER A 54 5.46 0.52 1.11
CA SER A 54 5.87 1.84 0.59
C SER A 54 4.68 2.62 0.02
N ILE A 55 3.81 1.96 -0.75
CA ILE A 55 2.61 2.59 -1.30
C ILE A 55 1.63 3.00 -0.20
N PHE A 56 1.33 2.09 0.73
CA PHE A 56 0.40 2.39 1.81
C PHE A 56 0.95 3.45 2.76
N GLY A 57 2.25 3.42 3.06
CA GLY A 57 2.89 4.43 3.90
C GLY A 57 2.77 5.84 3.31
N VAL A 58 3.03 5.99 2.01
CA VAL A 58 2.87 7.28 1.31
C VAL A 58 1.40 7.70 1.25
N ALA A 59 0.48 6.77 1.00
CA ALA A 59 -0.96 7.07 0.96
C ALA A 59 -1.49 7.57 2.30
N ILE A 60 -1.15 6.90 3.42
CA ILE A 60 -1.53 7.33 4.76
C ILE A 60 -0.93 8.70 5.09
N TYR A 61 0.36 8.90 4.78
CA TYR A 61 1.02 10.18 5.02
C TYR A 61 0.33 11.32 4.25
N ALA A 62 0.05 11.10 2.96
CA ALA A 62 -0.64 12.08 2.13
C ALA A 62 -2.01 12.42 2.73
N HIS A 63 -2.82 11.42 3.04
CA HIS A 63 -4.15 11.62 3.62
C HIS A 63 -4.11 12.43 4.92
N ASN A 64 -3.20 12.09 5.83
CA ASN A 64 -3.02 12.82 7.09
C ASN A 64 -2.59 14.27 6.87
N LYS A 65 -1.65 14.51 5.94
CA LYS A 65 -1.19 15.87 5.63
C LYS A 65 -2.28 16.71 4.98
N TYR A 66 -3.10 16.13 4.10
CA TYR A 66 -4.26 16.81 3.53
C TYR A 66 -5.29 17.19 4.61
N ALA A 67 -5.56 16.29 5.56
CA ALA A 67 -6.45 16.58 6.68
C ALA A 67 -5.92 17.74 7.55
N GLU A 68 -4.62 17.74 7.88
CA GLU A 68 -3.98 18.82 8.65
C GLU A 68 -4.09 20.18 7.93
N ILE A 69 -3.77 20.22 6.64
CA ILE A 69 -3.83 21.45 5.84
C ILE A 69 -5.28 21.94 5.73
N LYS A 70 -6.24 21.03 5.54
CA LYS A 70 -7.66 21.38 5.47
C LYS A 70 -8.12 22.08 6.76
N THR A 71 -7.78 21.52 7.92
CA THR A 71 -8.09 22.13 9.22
C THR A 71 -7.43 23.50 9.37
N TYR A 72 -6.15 23.64 8.99
CA TYR A 72 -5.44 24.92 9.06
C TYR A 72 -6.09 26.00 8.20
N VAL A 73 -6.50 25.65 6.98
CA VAL A 73 -7.19 26.57 6.07
C VAL A 73 -8.58 26.94 6.60
N GLU A 74 -9.35 25.97 7.12
CA GLU A 74 -10.67 26.23 7.70
C GLU A 74 -10.59 27.18 8.92
N GLU A 75 -9.56 27.02 9.76
CA GLU A 75 -9.32 27.92 10.90
C GLU A 75 -8.98 29.35 10.45
N ARG A 76 -8.09 29.50 9.45
CA ARG A 76 -7.69 30.81 8.92
C ARG A 76 -8.83 31.53 8.21
N VAL A 77 -9.57 30.83 7.36
CA VAL A 77 -10.72 31.40 6.65
C VAL A 77 -11.86 31.73 7.62
N GLY A 78 -12.03 30.95 8.69
CA GLY A 78 -12.98 31.24 9.76
C GLY A 78 -12.60 32.49 10.56
N ALA A 79 -11.31 32.69 10.82
CA ALA A 79 -10.80 33.86 11.54
C ALA A 79 -10.88 35.17 10.74
N GLU A 80 -10.77 35.15 9.41
CA GLU A 80 -10.95 36.36 8.58
C GLU A 80 -12.42 36.78 8.39
N ARG A 81 -13.38 35.91 8.73
CA ARG A 81 -14.82 36.18 8.55
C ARG A 81 -15.53 36.67 9.81
N ASN A 82 -14.80 36.87 10.91
CA ASN A 82 -15.29 37.36 12.21
C ASN A 82 -14.49 38.61 12.60
#